data_AF-A0A5P9XPB0-F1
#
_entry.id   AF-A0A5P9XPB0-F1
#
_cell.length_a   1.000
_cell.length_b   1.000
_cell.length_c   1.000
_cell.angle_alpha   90.00
_cell.angle_beta   90.00
_cell.angle_gamma   90.00
#
_symmetry.space_group_name_H-M   'P 1'
#
loop_
_entity.id
_entity.type
_entity.pdbx_description
1 polymer ?
#
loop_
_entity_poly.entity_id
_entity_poly.type
_entity_poly.pdbx_seq_one_letter_code
_entity_poly.pdbx_strand_id
1 'polypeptide(L)'
;MKWTTTLIGAPDATLDPPHGVEVCPDCGLIQRLQPLQGRGKLVCPRCGHILERTSGRSINAAMAMTLSALFLLIPANFLPLLSVDIFGVHHQSVLASGIWGVAAQGWPVVAVILALELLILPFLRFSTLAVVLLQLDTGHYPSWLGRMFRWSEWLDQWAMLDVFLIGFGIGYERVAPFLPIEVGTGGWCVVGLAFLSMLTRATLERREIWRRIGPNVESLDPDQEYMGCSHCGMPVATHQEGQACPRCAAKVWRYKPQSTMRTLAFTLAGFFVIPSRMLTLWNITIR
;
A
#
# COMPACT_ATOMS: atom_id res chain seq x y z
N MET A 1 25.61 -30.25 -0.97
CA MET A 1 24.42 -30.34 -1.85
C MET A 1 24.36 -29.09 -2.71
N LYS A 2 24.60 -29.23 -4.02
CA LYS A 2 24.48 -28.15 -5.00
C LYS A 2 23.02 -28.07 -5.44
N TRP A 3 22.35 -26.96 -5.17
CA TRP A 3 21.01 -26.70 -5.67
C TRP A 3 21.13 -26.10 -7.08
N THR A 4 20.98 -26.93 -8.11
CA THR A 4 20.73 -26.49 -9.48
C THR A 4 19.27 -26.05 -9.57
N THR A 5 19.02 -24.74 -9.49
CA THR A 5 17.72 -24.15 -9.83
C THR A 5 17.69 -23.93 -11.34
N THR A 6 16.98 -24.78 -12.04
CA THR A 6 16.63 -24.60 -13.46
C THR A 6 15.75 -23.36 -13.60
N LEU A 7 16.24 -22.32 -14.28
CA LEU A 7 15.55 -21.06 -14.50
C LEU A 7 14.77 -21.13 -15.82
N ILE A 8 13.44 -20.99 -15.75
CA ILE A 8 12.60 -20.66 -16.92
C ILE A 8 12.41 -19.14 -16.90
N GLY A 9 13.14 -18.44 -17.77
CA GLY A 9 13.04 -16.99 -17.97
C GLY A 9 12.50 -16.68 -19.37
N ALA A 10 11.55 -15.74 -19.47
CA ALA A 10 11.13 -15.17 -20.74
C ALA A 10 12.28 -14.28 -21.31
N PRO A 11 12.46 -14.23 -22.64
CA PRO A 11 13.54 -13.47 -23.29
C PRO A 11 13.47 -11.94 -23.07
N ASP A 12 12.36 -11.43 -22.53
CA ASP A 12 12.09 -9.99 -22.40
C ASP A 12 12.48 -9.42 -21.01
N ALA A 13 13.18 -10.19 -20.17
CA ALA A 13 13.65 -9.70 -18.88
C ALA A 13 14.77 -8.67 -19.09
N THR A 14 14.43 -7.39 -18.98
CA THR A 14 15.40 -6.28 -18.97
C THR A 14 16.51 -6.55 -17.95
N LEU A 15 17.77 -6.37 -18.37
CA LEU A 15 18.92 -6.38 -17.46
C LEU A 15 18.64 -5.39 -16.33
N ASP A 16 18.54 -5.91 -15.12
CA ASP A 16 18.29 -5.12 -13.93
C ASP A 16 19.43 -4.09 -13.75
N PRO A 17 19.13 -2.85 -13.32
CA PRO A 17 20.17 -1.90 -12.96
C PRO A 17 21.11 -2.49 -11.88
N PRO A 18 22.38 -2.04 -11.83
CA PRO A 18 23.36 -2.57 -10.89
C PRO A 18 22.80 -2.54 -9.47
N HIS A 19 22.81 -3.69 -8.82
CA HIS A 19 22.30 -3.84 -7.47
C HIS A 19 23.23 -3.11 -6.50
N GLY A 20 22.72 -2.03 -5.91
CA GLY A 20 23.46 -1.19 -4.97
C GLY A 20 23.60 -1.81 -3.57
N VAL A 21 24.08 -0.99 -2.65
CA VAL A 21 24.10 -1.32 -1.22
C VAL A 21 22.73 -0.97 -0.61
N GLU A 22 22.13 -1.93 0.08
CA GLU A 22 20.83 -1.74 0.72
C GLU A 22 20.82 -2.23 2.16
N VAL A 23 19.94 -1.63 2.96
CA VAL A 23 19.72 -2.01 4.35
C VAL A 23 18.52 -2.93 4.47
N CYS A 24 18.70 -4.05 5.16
CA CYS A 24 17.61 -4.95 5.49
C CYS A 24 16.60 -4.24 6.42
N PRO A 25 15.30 -4.18 6.06
CA PRO A 25 14.31 -3.47 6.87
C PRO A 25 14.03 -4.13 8.22
N ASP A 26 14.26 -5.44 8.34
CA ASP A 26 13.88 -6.23 9.52
C ASP A 26 15.02 -6.46 10.51
N CYS A 27 16.29 -6.33 10.09
CA CYS A 27 17.41 -6.51 10.99
C CYS A 27 18.42 -5.35 10.94
N GLY A 28 18.33 -4.48 9.95
CA GLY A 28 19.25 -3.35 9.77
C GLY A 28 20.61 -3.74 9.19
N LEU A 29 20.80 -4.98 8.72
CA LEU A 29 22.05 -5.38 8.06
C LEU A 29 22.22 -4.63 6.74
N ILE A 30 23.31 -3.89 6.62
CA ILE A 30 23.73 -3.23 5.39
C ILE A 30 24.52 -4.23 4.55
N GLN A 31 24.10 -4.45 3.31
CA GLN A 31 24.72 -5.45 2.43
C GLN A 31 24.62 -5.01 0.97
N ARG A 32 25.62 -5.39 0.19
CA ARG A 32 25.55 -5.27 -1.27
C ARG A 32 24.69 -6.41 -1.80
N LEU A 33 23.67 -6.07 -2.57
CA LEU A 33 22.84 -7.07 -3.24
C LEU A 33 23.58 -7.57 -4.49
N GLN A 34 23.53 -8.88 -4.72
CA GLN A 34 24.06 -9.45 -5.95
C GLN A 34 22.96 -9.45 -7.01
N PRO A 35 23.28 -9.14 -8.28
CA PRO A 35 22.32 -9.21 -9.37
C PRO A 35 21.71 -10.61 -9.47
N LEU A 36 20.38 -10.68 -9.38
CA LEU A 36 19.63 -11.90 -9.64
C LEU A 36 19.67 -12.18 -11.16
N GLN A 37 20.33 -13.27 -11.56
CA GLN A 37 20.21 -13.78 -12.93
C GLN A 37 18.90 -14.56 -13.06
N GLY A 38 17.80 -13.86 -13.38
CA GLY A 38 16.49 -14.46 -13.64
C GLY A 38 15.52 -14.40 -12.45
N ARG A 39 14.46 -15.22 -12.51
CA ARG A 39 13.42 -15.26 -11.47
C ARG A 39 13.97 -15.89 -10.18
N GLY A 40 13.90 -15.14 -9.09
CA GLY A 40 14.42 -15.62 -7.80
C GLY A 40 14.05 -14.69 -6.65
N LYS A 41 14.55 -15.02 -5.45
CA LYS A 41 14.41 -14.18 -4.27
C LYS A 41 15.77 -13.97 -3.62
N LEU A 42 16.10 -12.72 -3.30
CA LEU A 42 17.23 -12.40 -2.43
C LEU A 42 16.73 -12.38 -0.99
N VAL A 43 17.46 -13.07 -0.11
CA VAL A 43 17.15 -13.13 1.32
C VAL A 43 18.31 -12.57 2.12
N CYS A 44 18.01 -11.89 3.21
CA CYS A 44 19.02 -11.42 4.15
C CYS A 44 19.70 -12.62 4.82
N PRO A 45 21.05 -12.71 4.81
CA PRO A 45 21.76 -13.83 5.40
C PRO A 45 21.67 -13.87 6.94
N ARG A 46 21.30 -12.76 7.58
CA ARG A 46 21.19 -12.66 9.05
C ARG A 46 19.82 -13.05 9.59
N CYS A 47 18.74 -12.64 8.93
CA CYS A 47 17.37 -12.83 9.45
C CYS A 47 16.44 -13.60 8.51
N GLY A 48 16.88 -13.92 7.29
CA GLY A 48 16.05 -14.59 6.29
C GLY A 48 14.98 -13.70 5.63
N HIS A 49 14.88 -12.42 6.00
CA HIS A 49 13.93 -11.49 5.38
C HIS A 49 14.16 -11.40 3.86
N ILE A 50 13.08 -11.43 3.08
CA ILE A 50 13.14 -11.34 1.62
C ILE A 50 13.43 -9.90 1.23
N LEU A 51 14.61 -9.64 0.70
CA LEU A 51 15.07 -8.31 0.27
C LEU A 51 14.50 -7.94 -1.10
N GLU A 52 14.46 -8.91 -2.01
CA GLU A 52 14.04 -8.70 -3.39
C GLU A 52 13.40 -9.96 -3.97
N ARG A 53 12.47 -9.79 -4.91
CA ARG A 53 11.84 -10.88 -5.65
C ARG A 53 11.67 -10.46 -7.11
N THR A 54 12.61 -10.89 -7.96
CA THR A 54 12.44 -10.81 -9.41
C THR A 54 11.29 -11.73 -9.82
N SER A 55 10.08 -11.19 -9.87
CA SER A 55 8.85 -11.95 -10.04
C SER A 55 8.25 -11.85 -11.45
N GLY A 56 8.98 -11.28 -12.42
CA GLY A 56 8.41 -10.95 -13.73
C GLY A 56 7.30 -9.91 -13.65
N ARG A 57 7.23 -9.18 -12.54
CA ARG A 57 6.41 -7.99 -12.36
C ARG A 57 6.94 -6.89 -13.26
N SER A 58 6.04 -6.18 -13.91
CA SER A 58 6.38 -5.16 -14.89
C SER A 58 5.82 -3.82 -14.44
N ILE A 59 6.68 -2.79 -14.48
CA ILE A 59 6.28 -1.39 -14.29
C ILE A 59 5.19 -1.02 -15.30
N ASN A 60 5.29 -1.53 -16.54
CA ASN A 60 4.30 -1.27 -17.59
C ASN A 60 2.95 -1.89 -17.25
N ALA A 61 2.96 -3.11 -16.70
CA ALA A 61 1.72 -3.74 -16.21
C ALA A 61 1.10 -2.93 -15.06
N ALA A 62 1.92 -2.50 -14.08
CA ALA A 62 1.45 -1.66 -12.99
C ALA A 62 0.90 -0.31 -13.50
N MET A 63 1.52 0.29 -14.52
CA MET A 63 1.06 1.52 -15.15
C MET A 63 -0.27 1.32 -15.87
N ALA A 64 -0.43 0.25 -16.66
CA ALA A 64 -1.67 -0.09 -17.32
C ALA A 64 -2.82 -0.32 -16.32
N MET A 65 -2.57 -1.04 -15.23
CA MET A 65 -3.57 -1.25 -14.16
C MET A 65 -3.93 0.08 -13.46
N THR A 66 -2.94 0.92 -13.17
CA THR A 66 -3.14 2.23 -12.53
C THR A 66 -3.98 3.17 -13.41
N LEU A 67 -3.68 3.24 -14.70
CA LEU A 67 -4.45 4.05 -15.65
C LEU A 67 -5.87 3.50 -15.82
N SER A 68 -6.02 2.18 -15.93
CA SER A 68 -7.33 1.53 -16.00
C SER A 68 -8.17 1.85 -14.76
N ALA A 69 -7.57 1.84 -13.57
CA ALA A 69 -8.24 2.22 -12.33
C ALA A 69 -8.68 3.69 -12.33
N LEU A 70 -7.84 4.61 -12.82
CA LEU A 70 -8.22 6.03 -12.98
C LEU A 70 -9.40 6.22 -13.93
N PHE A 71 -9.42 5.51 -15.05
CA PHE A 71 -10.55 5.58 -15.99
C PHE A 71 -11.82 5.00 -15.38
N LEU A 72 -11.72 3.88 -14.64
CA LEU A 72 -12.87 3.22 -14.03
C LEU A 72 -13.43 3.99 -12.82
N LEU A 73 -12.61 4.82 -12.17
CA LEU A 73 -13.05 5.72 -11.09
C LEU A 73 -14.14 6.68 -11.56
N ILE A 74 -14.09 7.17 -12.80
CA ILE A 74 -15.08 8.12 -13.32
C ILE A 74 -16.48 7.49 -13.34
N PRO A 75 -16.76 6.42 -14.11
CA PRO A 75 -18.08 5.81 -14.13
C PRO A 75 -18.48 5.25 -12.75
N ALA A 76 -17.55 4.76 -11.92
CA ALA A 76 -17.86 4.31 -10.56
C ALA A 76 -18.48 5.41 -9.68
N ASN A 77 -18.11 6.68 -9.90
CA ASN A 77 -18.61 7.81 -9.11
C ASN A 77 -19.90 8.42 -9.65
N PHE A 78 -20.14 8.33 -10.96
CA PHE A 78 -21.29 9.00 -11.62
C PHE A 78 -22.44 8.04 -11.97
N LEU A 79 -22.19 6.74 -12.12
CA LEU A 79 -23.24 5.77 -12.45
C LEU A 79 -23.97 5.25 -11.20
N PRO A 80 -25.21 4.75 -11.35
CA PRO A 80 -25.98 4.18 -10.26
C PRO A 80 -25.24 3.05 -9.57
N LEU A 81 -25.01 3.21 -8.27
CA LEU A 81 -24.43 2.21 -7.38
C LEU A 81 -25.46 1.13 -7.06
N LEU A 82 -26.62 1.54 -6.55
CA LEU A 82 -27.75 0.68 -6.23
C LEU A 82 -29.02 1.28 -6.83
N SER A 83 -29.88 0.40 -7.34
CA SER A 83 -31.24 0.71 -7.78
C SER A 83 -32.23 -0.03 -6.88
N VAL A 84 -33.32 0.64 -6.54
CA VAL A 84 -34.33 0.11 -5.63
C VAL A 84 -35.70 0.38 -6.23
N ASP A 85 -36.50 -0.67 -6.38
CA ASP A 85 -37.81 -0.61 -7.03
C ASP A 85 -38.93 -0.91 -6.05
N ILE A 86 -39.56 0.13 -5.52
CA ILE A 86 -40.62 -0.01 -4.51
C ILE A 86 -41.90 0.60 -5.07
N PHE A 87 -42.97 -0.20 -5.13
CA PHE A 87 -44.30 0.24 -5.57
C PHE A 87 -44.31 0.96 -6.94
N GLY A 88 -43.45 0.54 -7.88
CA GLY A 88 -43.35 1.12 -9.21
C GLY A 88 -42.56 2.44 -9.29
N VAL A 89 -41.96 2.88 -8.18
CA VAL A 89 -41.04 4.03 -8.15
C VAL A 89 -39.61 3.52 -8.16
N HIS A 90 -38.89 3.89 -9.23
CA HIS A 90 -37.48 3.58 -9.41
C HIS A 90 -36.61 4.61 -8.68
N HIS A 91 -35.92 4.19 -7.62
CA HIS A 91 -34.95 5.01 -6.91
C HIS A 91 -33.52 4.56 -7.22
N GLN A 92 -32.71 5.47 -7.73
CA GLN A 92 -31.28 5.21 -7.97
C GLN A 92 -30.44 5.99 -6.97
N SER A 93 -29.35 5.37 -6.53
CA SER A 93 -28.37 5.98 -5.65
C SER A 93 -26.98 5.86 -6.26
N VAL A 94 -26.20 6.94 -6.15
CA VAL A 94 -24.76 6.98 -6.46
C VAL A 94 -23.94 7.09 -5.17
N LEU A 95 -22.63 6.85 -5.22
CA LEU A 95 -21.75 6.94 -4.04
C LEU A 95 -21.95 8.25 -3.24
N ALA A 96 -21.96 9.39 -3.94
CA ALA A 96 -22.16 10.70 -3.31
C ALA A 96 -23.51 10.83 -2.60
N SER A 97 -24.58 10.25 -3.17
CA SER A 97 -25.91 10.26 -2.54
C SER A 97 -25.96 9.40 -1.27
N GLY A 98 -25.23 8.28 -1.25
CA GLY A 98 -25.08 7.44 -0.05
C GLY A 98 -24.37 8.17 1.07
N ILE A 99 -23.28 8.88 0.75
CA ILE A 99 -22.55 9.73 1.69
C ILE A 99 -23.48 10.81 2.28
N TRP A 100 -24.24 11.49 1.42
CA TRP A 100 -25.21 12.50 1.87
C TRP A 100 -26.30 11.89 2.76
N GLY A 101 -26.79 10.70 2.41
CA GLY A 101 -27.77 9.97 3.21
C GLY A 101 -27.27 9.70 4.63
N VAL A 102 -26.01 9.27 4.79
CA VAL A 102 -25.39 9.05 6.11
C VAL A 102 -25.29 10.36 6.90
N ALA A 103 -24.91 11.47 6.25
CA ALA A 103 -24.86 12.78 6.89
C ALA A 103 -26.25 13.21 7.39
N ALA A 104 -27.27 13.06 6.54
CA ALA A 104 -28.66 13.42 6.86
C ALA A 104 -29.27 12.57 7.99
N GLN A 105 -28.78 11.35 8.19
CA GLN A 105 -29.16 10.48 9.31
C GLN A 105 -28.49 10.84 10.65
N GLY A 106 -27.76 11.96 10.71
CA GLY A 106 -27.13 12.45 11.95
C GLY A 106 -25.70 11.97 12.17
N TRP A 107 -25.05 11.38 11.15
CA TRP A 107 -23.68 10.85 11.23
C TRP A 107 -22.71 11.63 10.30
N PRO A 108 -22.55 12.96 10.47
CA PRO A 108 -21.75 13.77 9.55
C PRO A 108 -20.27 13.40 9.55
N VAL A 109 -19.72 12.96 10.69
CA VAL A 109 -18.32 12.51 10.78
C VAL A 109 -18.09 11.27 9.91
N VAL A 110 -19.02 10.31 9.94
CA VAL A 110 -18.94 9.09 9.12
C VAL A 110 -19.05 9.46 7.64
N ALA A 111 -19.94 10.38 7.29
CA ALA A 111 -20.08 10.86 5.91
C ALA A 111 -18.78 11.51 5.40
N VAL A 112 -18.08 12.32 6.20
CA VAL A 112 -16.78 12.90 5.83
C VAL A 112 -15.73 11.82 5.60
N ILE A 113 -15.67 10.80 6.46
CA ILE A 113 -14.74 9.67 6.30
C ILE A 113 -15.04 8.93 4.99
N LEU A 114 -16.32 8.61 4.73
CA LEU A 114 -16.73 7.95 3.48
C LEU A 114 -16.42 8.82 2.25
N ALA A 115 -16.62 10.13 2.32
CA ALA A 115 -16.26 11.04 1.23
C ALA A 115 -14.76 11.02 0.94
N LEU A 116 -13.92 11.04 1.99
CA LEU A 116 -12.47 10.96 1.84
C LEU A 116 -12.07 9.60 1.24
N GLU A 117 -12.59 8.50 1.78
CA GLU A 117 -12.21 7.15 1.39
C GLU A 117 -12.71 6.72 0.02
N LEU A 118 -13.90 7.16 -0.39
CA LEU A 118 -14.53 6.73 -1.64
C LEU A 118 -14.29 7.70 -2.80
N LEU A 119 -14.16 9.00 -2.52
CA LEU A 119 -14.07 10.02 -3.56
C LEU A 119 -12.66 10.62 -3.68
N ILE A 120 -11.94 10.84 -2.59
CA ILE A 120 -10.71 11.65 -2.62
C ILE A 120 -9.46 10.77 -2.63
N LEU A 121 -9.34 9.85 -1.66
CA LEU A 121 -8.17 9.02 -1.47
C LEU A 121 -7.85 8.09 -2.65
N PRO A 122 -8.83 7.44 -3.31
CA PRO A 122 -8.56 6.60 -4.49
C PRO A 122 -8.01 7.41 -5.66
N PHE A 123 -8.59 8.58 -5.94
CA PHE A 123 -8.08 9.47 -6.98
C PHE A 123 -6.66 9.91 -6.67
N LEU A 124 -6.39 10.41 -5.45
CA LEU A 124 -5.04 10.80 -5.04
C LEU A 124 -4.06 9.62 -5.14
N ARG A 125 -4.47 8.42 -4.72
CA ARG A 125 -3.64 7.21 -4.75
C ARG A 125 -3.24 6.84 -6.18
N PHE A 126 -4.19 6.69 -7.09
CA PHE A 126 -3.89 6.27 -8.45
C PHE A 126 -3.26 7.38 -9.28
N SER A 127 -3.63 8.66 -9.07
CA SER A 127 -2.98 9.79 -9.75
C SER A 127 -1.53 9.96 -9.32
N THR A 128 -1.24 9.88 -8.02
CA THR A 128 0.16 9.98 -7.54
C THR A 128 1.00 8.81 -8.05
N LEU A 129 0.44 7.60 -8.08
CA LEU A 129 1.12 6.44 -8.64
C LEU A 129 1.35 6.59 -10.15
N ALA A 130 0.35 7.03 -10.91
CA ALA A 130 0.45 7.21 -12.36
C ALA A 130 1.57 8.19 -12.72
N VAL A 131 1.65 9.33 -12.02
CA VAL A 131 2.74 10.30 -12.22
C VAL A 131 4.10 9.69 -11.89
N VAL A 132 4.22 8.94 -10.78
CA VAL A 132 5.48 8.27 -10.44
C VAL A 132 5.90 7.31 -11.54
N LEU A 133 4.99 6.44 -12.01
CA LEU A 133 5.28 5.45 -13.04
C LEU A 133 5.61 6.10 -14.39
N LEU A 134 4.93 7.19 -14.75
CA LEU A 134 5.21 7.96 -15.97
C LEU A 134 6.61 8.60 -15.94
N GLN A 135 7.03 9.15 -14.79
CA GLN A 135 8.36 9.72 -14.63
C GLN A 135 9.46 8.65 -14.72
N LEU A 136 9.19 7.44 -14.23
CA LEU A 136 10.09 6.29 -14.38
C LEU A 136 10.21 5.83 -15.83
N ASP A 137 9.11 5.82 -16.58
CA ASP A 137 9.08 5.41 -17.99
C ASP A 137 9.81 6.43 -18.89
N THR A 138 9.63 7.71 -18.62
CA THR A 138 10.31 8.81 -19.33
C THR A 138 11.79 9.01 -18.91
N GLY A 139 12.26 8.28 -17.90
CA GLY A 139 13.63 8.40 -17.38
C GLY A 139 13.92 9.73 -16.68
N HIS A 140 12.89 10.45 -16.25
CA HIS A 140 13.03 11.75 -15.58
C HIS A 140 12.93 11.57 -14.06
N TYR A 141 14.01 11.86 -13.32
CA TYR A 141 14.09 11.58 -11.89
C TYR A 141 14.22 12.85 -11.04
N PRO A 142 13.14 13.65 -10.91
CA PRO A 142 13.20 14.87 -10.09
C PRO A 142 13.34 14.55 -8.60
N SER A 143 13.94 15.47 -7.84
CA SER A 143 14.20 15.28 -6.40
C SER A 143 12.95 15.07 -5.54
N TRP A 144 11.77 15.51 -6.01
CA TRP A 144 10.49 15.28 -5.34
C TRP A 144 9.89 13.89 -5.58
N LEU A 145 10.38 13.13 -6.57
CA LEU A 145 9.79 11.87 -7.02
C LEU A 145 9.71 10.84 -5.89
N GLY A 146 10.79 10.71 -5.11
CA GLY A 146 10.79 9.77 -3.98
C GLY A 146 9.91 10.20 -2.83
N ARG A 147 9.72 11.51 -2.60
CA ARG A 147 8.72 11.99 -1.64
C ARG A 147 7.31 11.62 -2.10
N MET A 148 7.02 11.81 -3.39
CA MET A 148 5.72 11.50 -3.98
C MET A 148 5.41 10.01 -3.98
N PHE A 149 6.39 9.16 -4.27
CA PHE A 149 6.20 7.70 -4.18
C PHE A 149 5.90 7.25 -2.75
N ARG A 150 6.61 7.81 -1.75
CA ARG A 150 6.30 7.58 -0.33
C ARG A 150 4.87 7.99 0.03
N TRP A 151 4.40 9.13 -0.47
CA TRP A 151 2.99 9.53 -0.29
C TRP A 151 2.04 8.55 -0.94
N SER A 152 2.36 8.04 -2.14
CA SER A 152 1.54 7.03 -2.81
C SER A 152 1.47 5.72 -2.00
N GLU A 153 2.59 5.28 -1.40
CA GLU A 153 2.63 4.11 -0.50
C GLU A 153 1.79 4.32 0.76
N TRP A 154 1.82 5.52 1.33
CA TRP A 154 1.00 5.86 2.48
C TRP A 154 -0.49 5.87 2.10
N LEU A 155 -0.85 6.51 0.99
CA LEU A 155 -2.23 6.51 0.47
C LEU A 155 -2.72 5.09 0.16
N ASP A 156 -1.84 4.17 -0.24
CA ASP A 156 -2.19 2.77 -0.50
C ASP A 156 -2.77 2.07 0.73
N GLN A 157 -2.30 2.43 1.93
CA GLN A 157 -2.78 1.85 3.18
C GLN A 157 -4.17 2.38 3.57
N TRP A 158 -4.51 3.59 3.14
CA TRP A 158 -5.80 4.22 3.44
C TRP A 158 -6.85 3.97 2.35
N ALA A 159 -6.44 3.91 1.07
CA ALA A 159 -7.33 3.68 -0.07
C ALA A 159 -7.59 2.18 -0.31
N MET A 160 -7.90 1.43 0.77
CA MET A 160 -8.13 -0.01 0.73
C MET A 160 -9.58 -0.31 0.32
N LEU A 161 -9.92 0.02 -0.94
CA LEU A 161 -11.26 -0.16 -1.52
C LEU A 161 -11.78 -1.60 -1.42
N ASP A 162 -10.89 -2.58 -1.36
CA ASP A 162 -11.18 -3.98 -1.11
C ASP A 162 -11.85 -4.22 0.25
N VAL A 163 -11.40 -3.55 1.32
CA VAL A 163 -12.03 -3.65 2.64
C VAL A 163 -13.40 -2.99 2.64
N PHE A 164 -13.53 -1.82 2.00
CA PHE A 164 -14.81 -1.16 1.83
C PHE A 164 -15.83 -2.07 1.12
N LEU A 165 -15.43 -2.73 0.03
CA LEU A 165 -16.30 -3.64 -0.70
C LEU A 165 -16.76 -4.85 0.13
N ILE A 166 -15.88 -5.41 0.96
CA ILE A 166 -16.26 -6.50 1.86
C ILE A 166 -17.31 -6.00 2.85
N GLY A 167 -17.10 -4.83 3.46
CA GLY A 167 -18.06 -4.23 4.39
C GLY A 167 -19.40 -3.92 3.71
N PHE A 168 -19.36 -3.33 2.51
CA PHE A 168 -20.54 -3.06 1.70
C PHE A 168 -21.30 -4.34 1.35
N GLY A 169 -20.59 -5.40 0.93
CA GLY A 169 -21.19 -6.71 0.63
C GLY A 169 -21.89 -7.33 1.84
N ILE A 170 -21.27 -7.30 3.02
CA ILE A 170 -21.88 -7.77 4.26
C ILE A 170 -23.13 -6.95 4.60
N GLY A 171 -23.09 -5.63 4.40
CA GLY A 171 -24.23 -4.75 4.59
C GLY A 171 -25.36 -5.05 3.60
N TYR A 172 -25.03 -5.25 2.33
CA TYR A 172 -25.97 -5.60 1.27
C TYR A 172 -26.69 -6.91 1.56
N GLU A 173 -25.97 -7.99 1.88
CA GLU A 173 -26.56 -9.30 2.21
C GLU A 173 -27.53 -9.24 3.40
N ARG A 174 -27.34 -8.29 4.33
CA ARG A 174 -28.27 -8.08 5.45
C ARG A 174 -29.56 -7.36 5.07
N VAL A 175 -29.53 -6.50 4.05
CA VAL A 175 -30.67 -5.64 3.68
C VAL A 175 -31.42 -6.18 2.46
N ALA A 176 -30.73 -6.83 1.52
CA ALA A 176 -31.27 -7.38 0.28
C ALA A 176 -32.49 -8.30 0.47
N PRO A 177 -32.63 -9.10 1.55
CA PRO A 177 -33.84 -9.91 1.75
C PRO A 177 -35.12 -9.10 2.05
N PHE A 178 -34.98 -7.83 2.47
CA PHE A 178 -36.09 -7.00 2.91
C PHE A 178 -36.55 -5.97 1.87
N LEU A 179 -35.66 -5.60 0.95
CA LEU A 179 -35.94 -4.62 -0.12
C LEU A 179 -35.44 -5.17 -1.47
N PRO A 180 -36.18 -4.94 -2.57
CA PRO A 180 -35.73 -5.27 -3.93
C PRO A 180 -34.60 -4.32 -4.37
N ILE A 181 -33.39 -4.60 -3.89
CA ILE A 181 -32.19 -3.82 -4.18
C ILE A 181 -31.41 -4.56 -5.27
N GLU A 182 -31.06 -3.85 -6.33
CA GLU A 182 -30.20 -4.36 -7.39
C GLU A 182 -28.91 -3.54 -7.50
N VAL A 183 -27.80 -4.23 -7.79
CA VAL A 183 -26.50 -3.59 -8.01
C VAL A 183 -26.48 -2.98 -9.41
N GLY A 184 -26.39 -1.65 -9.46
CA GLY A 184 -26.32 -0.91 -10.72
C GLY A 184 -24.94 -1.00 -11.39
N THR A 185 -24.82 -0.41 -12.58
CA THR A 185 -23.55 -0.40 -13.34
C THR A 185 -22.40 0.24 -12.57
N GLY A 186 -22.66 1.29 -11.78
CA GLY A 186 -21.67 1.93 -10.92
C GLY A 186 -21.13 0.97 -9.85
N GLY A 187 -21.99 0.12 -9.28
CA GLY A 187 -21.58 -0.93 -8.33
C GLY A 187 -20.58 -1.91 -8.94
N TRP A 188 -20.84 -2.38 -10.16
CA TRP A 188 -19.90 -3.23 -10.89
C TRP A 188 -18.59 -2.51 -11.23
N CYS A 189 -18.62 -1.21 -11.53
CA CYS A 189 -17.41 -0.41 -11.69
C CYS A 189 -16.58 -0.34 -10.40
N VAL A 190 -17.22 -0.20 -9.23
CA VAL A 190 -16.50 -0.22 -7.93
C VAL A 190 -15.87 -1.58 -7.67
N VAL A 191 -16.58 -2.68 -7.98
CA VAL A 191 -16.02 -4.05 -7.90
C VAL A 191 -14.80 -4.21 -8.79
N GLY A 192 -14.90 -3.78 -10.05
CA GLY A 192 -13.77 -3.78 -10.98
C GLY A 192 -12.61 -2.91 -10.50
N LEU A 193 -12.90 -1.76 -9.90
CA LEU A 193 -11.89 -0.85 -9.36
C LEU A 193 -11.11 -1.46 -8.20
N ALA A 194 -11.79 -2.13 -7.27
CA ALA A 194 -11.10 -2.84 -6.18
C ALA A 194 -10.25 -4.00 -6.69
N PHE A 195 -10.74 -4.72 -7.70
CA PHE A 195 -9.95 -5.76 -8.36
C PHE A 195 -8.70 -5.18 -9.03
N LEU A 196 -8.82 -4.07 -9.76
CA LEU A 196 -7.68 -3.36 -10.35
C LEU A 196 -6.72 -2.81 -9.28
N SER A 197 -7.23 -2.36 -8.13
CA SER A 197 -6.41 -1.95 -6.98
C SER A 197 -5.55 -3.11 -6.48
N MET A 198 -6.17 -4.28 -6.28
CA MET A 198 -5.47 -5.50 -5.89
C MET A 198 -4.44 -5.93 -6.93
N LEU A 199 -4.78 -5.93 -8.21
CA LEU A 199 -3.85 -6.23 -9.31
C LEU A 199 -2.71 -5.22 -9.38
N THR A 200 -2.98 -3.94 -9.15
CA THR A 200 -1.94 -2.91 -9.09
C THR A 200 -0.95 -3.24 -7.98
N ARG A 201 -1.41 -3.58 -6.77
CA ARG A 201 -0.51 -4.00 -5.67
C ARG A 201 0.26 -5.29 -6.00
N ALA A 202 -0.39 -6.24 -6.68
CA ALA A 202 0.21 -7.52 -7.05
C ALA A 202 1.27 -7.39 -8.16
N THR A 203 1.13 -6.41 -9.04
CA THR A 203 2.04 -6.13 -10.17
C THR A 203 3.11 -5.11 -9.83
N LEU A 204 2.86 -4.21 -8.87
CA LEU A 204 3.80 -3.17 -8.46
C LEU A 204 4.97 -3.76 -7.68
N GLU A 205 6.17 -3.76 -8.28
CA GLU A 205 7.38 -4.12 -7.57
C GLU A 205 7.95 -2.90 -6.85
N ARG A 206 7.53 -2.75 -5.59
CA ARG A 206 7.94 -1.67 -4.68
C ARG A 206 9.45 -1.40 -4.68
N ARG A 207 10.25 -2.47 -4.60
CA ARG A 207 11.71 -2.34 -4.44
C ARG A 207 12.37 -1.82 -5.70
N GLU A 208 11.92 -2.31 -6.86
CA GLU A 208 12.37 -1.84 -8.15
C GLU A 208 12.07 -0.35 -8.36
N ILE A 209 10.87 0.10 -8.04
CA ILE A 209 10.52 1.52 -8.14
C ILE A 209 11.46 2.36 -7.29
N TRP A 210 11.66 1.98 -6.03
CA TRP A 210 12.60 2.69 -5.19
C TRP A 210 13.98 2.71 -5.85
N ARG A 211 14.49 1.60 -6.40
CA ARG A 211 15.84 1.49 -6.99
C ARG A 211 16.06 2.41 -8.18
N ARG A 212 15.01 2.68 -8.96
CA ARG A 212 15.05 3.68 -10.03
C ARG A 212 14.94 5.11 -9.52
N ILE A 213 14.42 5.34 -8.31
CA ILE A 213 14.21 6.68 -7.75
C ILE A 213 15.36 7.10 -6.82
N GLY A 214 15.99 8.24 -7.15
CA GLY A 214 16.94 8.93 -6.28
C GLY A 214 18.37 8.39 -6.41
N PRO A 215 19.30 8.85 -5.56
CA PRO A 215 20.69 8.41 -5.64
C PRO A 215 20.78 6.93 -5.26
N ASN A 216 21.56 6.14 -6.00
CA ASN A 216 21.92 4.78 -5.60
C ASN A 216 23.29 4.81 -4.94
N VAL A 217 23.41 4.16 -3.78
CA VAL A 217 24.68 4.04 -3.06
C VAL A 217 25.38 2.79 -3.59
N GLU A 218 26.34 2.98 -4.48
CA GLU A 218 27.10 1.87 -5.08
C GLU A 218 28.21 1.36 -4.14
N SER A 219 28.84 2.28 -3.40
CA SER A 219 29.89 2.00 -2.42
C SER A 219 29.66 2.76 -1.12
N LEU A 220 30.16 2.20 -0.03
CA LEU A 220 30.21 2.83 1.29
C LEU A 220 31.64 3.31 1.52
N ASP A 221 31.77 4.50 2.11
CA ASP A 221 33.03 5.02 2.63
C ASP A 221 33.43 4.22 3.89
N PRO A 222 34.59 3.53 3.91
CA PRO A 222 35.01 2.75 5.07
C PRO A 222 35.14 3.58 6.36
N ASP A 223 35.40 4.88 6.25
CA ASP A 223 35.64 5.76 7.40
C ASP A 223 34.34 6.31 8.01
N GLN A 224 33.18 6.01 7.41
CA GLN A 224 31.88 6.48 7.86
C GLN A 224 31.00 5.34 8.38
N GLU A 225 30.34 5.60 9.50
CA GLU A 225 29.24 4.76 9.94
C GLU A 225 27.96 5.08 9.16
N TYR A 226 27.19 4.04 8.83
CA TYR A 226 25.93 4.15 8.12
C TYR A 226 24.77 3.55 8.92
N MET A 227 23.58 4.08 8.66
CA MET A 227 22.29 3.61 9.13
C MET A 227 21.30 3.49 7.97
N GLY A 228 20.26 2.67 8.10
CA GLY A 228 19.27 2.49 7.05
C GLY A 228 18.05 3.38 7.21
N CYS A 229 17.55 3.94 6.11
CA CYS A 229 16.21 4.53 6.10
C CYS A 229 15.16 3.42 6.24
N SER A 230 14.26 3.54 7.22
CA SER A 230 13.18 2.57 7.47
C SER A 230 12.15 2.48 6.34
N HIS A 231 11.99 3.55 5.55
CA HIS A 231 11.02 3.59 4.45
C HIS A 231 11.60 3.03 3.15
N CYS A 232 12.63 3.67 2.58
CA CYS A 232 13.19 3.23 1.29
C CYS A 232 14.34 2.22 1.40
N GLY A 233 14.91 1.98 2.59
CA GLY A 233 16.02 1.04 2.79
C GLY A 233 17.39 1.54 2.31
N MET A 234 17.49 2.82 1.95
CA MET A 234 18.76 3.46 1.56
C MET A 234 19.72 3.56 2.74
N PRO A 235 21.02 3.22 2.57
CA PRO A 235 22.07 3.57 3.51
C PRO A 235 22.26 5.09 3.57
N VAL A 236 22.28 5.65 4.78
CA VAL A 236 22.48 7.07 5.06
C VAL A 236 23.54 7.16 6.16
N ALA A 237 24.47 8.11 6.02
CA ALA A 237 25.53 8.26 7.00
C ALA A 237 24.97 8.64 8.39
N THR A 238 25.54 8.09 9.45
CA THR A 238 25.04 8.24 10.83
C THR A 238 25.05 9.70 11.32
N HIS A 239 25.94 10.55 10.79
CA HIS A 239 25.95 11.99 11.11
C HIS A 239 24.67 12.73 10.67
N GLN A 240 23.87 12.13 9.77
CA GLN A 240 22.59 12.68 9.30
C GLN A 240 21.40 12.17 10.12
N GLU A 241 21.64 11.61 11.31
CA GLU A 241 20.59 11.21 12.23
C GLU A 241 19.62 12.37 12.53
N GLY A 242 18.32 12.11 12.42
CA GLY A 242 17.27 13.12 12.58
C GLY A 242 17.06 14.03 11.36
N GLN A 243 17.86 13.91 10.29
CA GLN A 243 17.65 14.64 9.04
C GLN A 243 16.72 13.89 8.08
N ALA A 244 16.35 14.54 6.97
CA ALA A 244 15.51 13.94 5.94
C ALA A 244 16.35 13.08 4.98
N CYS A 245 15.88 11.86 4.71
CA CYS A 245 16.50 10.96 3.74
C CYS A 245 16.56 11.61 2.35
N PRO A 246 17.71 11.59 1.65
CA PRO A 246 17.86 12.21 0.33
C PRO A 246 17.00 11.55 -0.75
N ARG A 247 16.55 10.29 -0.56
CA ARG A 247 15.69 9.56 -1.52
C ARG A 247 14.21 9.76 -1.25
N CYS A 248 13.74 9.48 -0.03
CA CYS A 248 12.30 9.48 0.28
C CYS A 248 11.83 10.65 1.15
N ALA A 249 12.75 11.52 1.59
CA ALA A 249 12.50 12.62 2.54
C ALA A 249 11.91 12.17 3.89
N ALA A 250 12.07 10.90 4.29
CA ALA A 250 11.69 10.43 5.62
C ALA A 250 12.76 10.78 6.64
N LYS A 251 12.33 11.14 7.85
CA LYS A 251 13.26 11.40 8.95
C LYS A 251 13.96 10.08 9.30
N VAL A 252 15.29 10.08 9.23
CA VAL A 252 16.09 8.87 9.47
C VAL A 252 16.50 8.79 10.95
N TRP A 253 16.45 7.58 11.50
CA TRP A 253 16.83 7.29 12.87
C TRP A 253 17.64 5.99 12.92
N ARG A 254 18.50 5.85 13.93
CA ARG A 254 19.22 4.58 14.15
C ARG A 254 18.24 3.44 14.32
N TYR A 255 18.52 2.36 13.60
CA TYR A 255 17.70 1.16 13.61
C TYR A 255 17.74 0.50 15.00
N LYS A 256 16.56 0.25 15.61
CA LYS A 256 16.45 -0.54 16.85
C LYS A 256 16.17 -2.01 16.48
N PRO A 257 17.10 -2.95 16.73
CA PRO A 257 16.88 -4.35 16.44
C PRO A 257 15.68 -4.92 17.21
N GLN A 258 14.99 -5.90 16.61
CA GLN A 258 13.84 -6.62 17.18
C GLN A 258 12.64 -5.71 17.53
N SER A 259 12.40 -4.66 16.74
CA SER A 259 11.26 -3.76 16.97
C SER A 259 9.92 -4.51 16.98
N THR A 260 9.72 -5.45 16.06
CA THR A 260 8.53 -6.30 15.97
C THR A 260 8.30 -7.13 17.23
N MET A 261 9.35 -7.77 17.74
CA MET A 261 9.30 -8.60 18.95
C MET A 261 9.04 -7.75 20.21
N ARG A 262 9.60 -6.53 20.27
CA ARG A 262 9.33 -5.57 21.34
C ARG A 262 7.90 -5.04 21.29
N THR A 263 7.41 -4.65 20.12
CA THR A 263 6.03 -4.22 19.93
C THR A 263 5.06 -5.34 20.28
N LEU A 264 5.32 -6.58 19.85
CA LEU A 264 4.53 -7.76 20.23
C LEU A 264 4.52 -7.95 21.74
N ALA A 265 5.68 -7.89 22.40
CA ALA A 265 5.77 -8.04 23.84
C ALA A 265 4.97 -6.96 24.58
N PHE A 266 5.03 -5.70 24.15
CA PHE A 266 4.24 -4.61 24.75
C PHE A 266 2.74 -4.75 24.45
N THR A 267 2.35 -5.11 23.23
CA THR A 267 0.94 -5.31 22.88
C THR A 267 0.35 -6.51 23.62
N LEU A 268 1.08 -7.62 23.76
CA LEU A 268 0.65 -8.77 24.55
C LEU A 268 0.56 -8.42 26.04
N ALA A 269 1.57 -7.75 26.60
CA ALA A 269 1.51 -7.27 27.98
C ALA A 269 0.30 -6.36 28.20
N GLY A 270 0.01 -5.43 27.28
CA GLY A 270 -1.20 -4.61 27.31
C GLY A 270 -2.48 -5.45 27.24
N PHE A 271 -2.57 -6.38 26.29
CA PHE A 271 -3.74 -7.26 26.11
C PHE A 271 -4.00 -8.14 27.33
N PHE A 272 -2.98 -8.60 28.06
CA PHE A 272 -3.18 -9.39 29.28
C PHE A 272 -3.48 -8.53 30.51
N VAL A 273 -3.00 -7.28 30.56
CA VAL A 273 -3.27 -6.37 31.68
C VAL A 273 -4.67 -5.74 31.59
N ILE A 274 -5.18 -5.43 30.39
CA ILE A 274 -6.48 -4.78 30.18
C ILE A 274 -7.70 -5.60 30.71
N PRO A 275 -7.81 -6.93 30.51
CA PRO A 275 -8.94 -7.73 31.01
C PRO A 275 -9.04 -7.71 32.53
N SER A 276 -7.91 -7.70 33.23
CA SER A 276 -7.88 -7.67 34.71
C SER A 276 -8.49 -6.38 35.29
N ARG A 277 -8.36 -5.25 34.59
CA ARG A 277 -8.96 -3.96 34.96
C ARG A 277 -10.41 -3.80 34.49
N MET A 278 -10.78 -4.38 33.34
CA MET A 278 -12.16 -4.35 32.87
C MET A 278 -13.10 -5.23 33.71
N LEU A 279 -12.64 -6.40 34.17
CA LEU A 279 -13.40 -7.27 35.08
C LEU A 279 -13.63 -6.64 36.47
N THR A 280 -12.66 -5.88 36.97
CA THR A 280 -12.80 -5.15 38.25
C THR A 280 -13.74 -3.95 38.13
N LEU A 281 -13.76 -3.25 36.99
CA LEU A 281 -14.75 -2.19 36.72
C LEU A 281 -16.17 -2.73 36.50
N TRP A 282 -16.33 -3.89 35.85
CA TRP A 282 -17.64 -4.52 35.66
C TRP A 282 -18.31 -4.91 36.99
N ASN A 283 -17.53 -5.34 37.99
CA ASN A 283 -18.04 -5.67 39.33
C ASN A 283 -18.41 -4.45 40.19
N ILE A 284 -17.96 -3.23 39.84
CA ILE A 284 -18.29 -2.00 40.58
C ILE A 284 -19.59 -1.37 40.06
N THR A 285 -19.96 -1.59 38.79
CA THR A 285 -21.17 -1.02 38.17
C THR A 285 -22.45 -1.85 38.39
N ILE A 286 -22.38 -2.98 39.11
CA ILE A 286 -23.51 -3.89 39.38
C ILE A 286 -23.86 -3.93 40.90
N ARG A 287 -23.38 -2.96 41.69
CA ARG A 287 -23.89 -2.67 43.03
C ARG A 287 -24.52 -1.28 43.06
#